data_AF-A0A6N7F527-F1
#
_entry.id   AF-A0A6N7F527-F1
#
_cell.length_a   1.000
_cell.length_b   1.000
_cell.length_c   1.000
_cell.angle_alpha   90.00
_cell.angle_beta   90.00
_cell.angle_gamma   90.00
#
_symmetry.space_group_name_H-M   'P 1'
#
loop_
_entity.id
_entity.type
_entity.pdbx_description
1 polymer ?
#
loop_
_entity_poly.entity_id
_entity_poly.type
_entity_poly.pdbx_seq_one_letter_code
_entity_poly.pdbx_strand_id
1 'polypeptide(L)'
;MKLRLILVLLLFPAAVHAQAPVAEELVQVHNVSNPQMNSIATPFAGSLAFNTTDATLYIFDGVNWIALSESGLTSVETKTASYTLTLADNNKIIEFNTAANVTCTIPAGLPPGFQVSITQLGTGRVEFVGGATVRNAYNAFRTARRYSKAGVEIASTGEAIISGDVAK
;
A
#
# COMPACT_ATOMS: atom_id res chain seq x y z
N MET A 1 -81.45 14.14 -3.60
CA MET A 1 -80.67 15.40 -3.76
C MET A 1 -79.20 15.06 -3.57
N LYS A 2 -78.41 15.18 -4.65
CA LYS A 2 -76.93 15.26 -4.77
C LYS A 2 -76.06 14.10 -4.24
N LEU A 3 -75.85 13.13 -5.13
CA LEU A 3 -74.68 12.25 -5.20
C LEU A 3 -73.43 13.10 -5.53
N ARG A 4 -72.39 13.08 -4.69
CA ARG A 4 -71.09 13.74 -4.95
C ARG A 4 -69.93 12.76 -4.74
N LEU A 5 -69.64 12.03 -5.81
CA LEU A 5 -68.38 11.91 -6.52
C LEU A 5 -67.03 12.00 -5.74
N ILE A 6 -66.30 10.88 -5.83
CA ILE A 6 -64.83 10.68 -5.92
C ILE A 6 -63.98 11.04 -4.69
N LEU A 7 -63.47 9.99 -4.03
CA LEU A 7 -62.21 10.05 -3.30
C LEU A 7 -61.12 9.41 -4.17
N VAL A 8 -60.34 10.24 -4.87
CA VAL A 8 -59.10 9.82 -5.53
C VAL A 8 -58.11 9.45 -4.43
N LEU A 9 -57.78 8.16 -4.30
CA LEU A 9 -56.65 7.73 -3.50
C LEU A 9 -55.38 8.10 -4.28
N LEU A 10 -54.81 9.26 -3.96
CA LEU A 10 -53.50 9.72 -4.46
C LEU A 10 -52.45 8.69 -4.04
N LEU A 11 -51.95 7.92 -5.01
CA LEU A 11 -50.76 7.11 -4.88
C LEU A 11 -49.58 8.08 -4.74
N PHE A 12 -49.21 8.46 -3.52
CA PHE A 12 -47.92 9.10 -3.29
C PHE A 12 -46.84 8.04 -3.48
N PRO A 13 -45.92 8.15 -4.46
CA PRO A 13 -44.72 7.35 -4.42
C PRO A 13 -43.91 7.87 -3.22
N ALA A 14 -43.90 7.11 -2.13
CA ALA A 14 -42.91 7.31 -1.09
C ALA A 14 -41.54 7.14 -1.77
N ALA A 15 -40.81 8.25 -1.90
CA ALA A 15 -39.41 8.19 -2.29
C ALA A 15 -38.72 7.28 -1.27
N VAL A 16 -38.34 6.07 -1.69
CA VAL A 16 -37.47 5.22 -0.90
C VAL A 16 -36.12 5.90 -0.91
N HIS A 17 -35.87 6.73 0.09
CA HIS A 17 -34.54 7.23 0.36
C HIS A 17 -33.72 6.02 0.83
N ALA A 18 -32.85 5.49 -0.02
CA ALA A 18 -31.73 4.72 0.46
C ALA A 18 -30.93 5.67 1.37
N GLN A 19 -31.00 5.46 2.69
CA GLN A 19 -30.24 6.27 3.64
C GLN A 19 -28.76 5.90 3.46
N ALA A 20 -28.01 6.76 2.78
CA ALA A 20 -26.56 6.71 2.80
C ALA A 20 -26.13 7.08 4.22
N PRO A 21 -25.21 6.32 4.86
CA PRO A 21 -24.79 6.62 6.21
C PRO A 21 -24.26 8.05 6.35
N VAL A 22 -24.72 8.77 7.37
CA VAL A 22 -24.18 10.09 7.70
C VAL A 22 -22.91 9.94 8.55
N ALA A 23 -22.06 10.97 8.60
CA ALA A 23 -20.78 10.90 9.32
C ALA A 23 -20.93 10.48 10.80
N GLU A 24 -22.07 10.81 11.40
CA GLU A 24 -22.44 10.51 12.80
C GLU A 24 -22.79 9.03 13.03
N GLU A 25 -23.06 8.27 11.97
CA GLU A 25 -23.32 6.82 12.01
C GLU A 25 -22.03 5.99 11.89
N LEU A 26 -20.88 6.64 11.65
CA LEU A 26 -19.59 5.96 11.54
C LEU A 26 -19.03 5.60 12.92
N VAL A 27 -18.64 4.34 13.10
CA VAL A 27 -17.93 3.89 14.30
C VAL A 27 -16.44 4.18 14.14
N GLN A 28 -15.90 4.99 15.06
CA GLN A 28 -14.45 5.15 15.22
C GLN A 28 -13.94 4.17 16.27
N VAL A 29 -12.73 3.65 16.07
CA VAL A 29 -11.96 2.97 17.12
C VAL A 29 -11.18 4.00 17.94
N HIS A 30 -10.39 3.55 18.92
CA HIS A 30 -9.59 4.44 19.75
C HIS A 30 -8.51 5.17 18.92
N ASN A 31 -8.63 6.48 18.79
CA ASN A 31 -7.71 7.32 18.01
C ASN A 31 -6.58 7.86 18.91
N VAL A 32 -5.33 7.52 18.58
CA VAL A 32 -4.13 7.88 19.37
C VAL A 32 -2.98 8.29 18.47
N SER A 33 -2.09 9.18 18.92
CA SER A 33 -0.80 9.39 18.24
C SER A 33 0.17 8.23 18.52
N ASN A 34 1.27 8.15 17.75
CA ASN A 34 2.26 7.08 17.94
C ASN A 34 2.83 6.99 19.37
N PRO A 35 3.19 8.10 20.06
CA PRO A 35 3.63 8.03 21.46
C PRO A 35 2.52 7.60 22.42
N GLN A 36 1.27 8.02 22.16
CA GLN A 36 0.12 7.67 22.99
C GLN A 36 -0.21 6.18 22.88
N MET A 37 -0.22 5.63 21.66
CA MET A 37 -0.43 4.20 21.40
C MET A 37 0.58 3.34 22.17
N ASN A 38 1.86 3.68 22.09
CA ASN A 38 2.94 2.96 22.79
C ASN A 38 2.93 3.16 24.32
N SER A 39 2.19 4.15 24.82
CA SER A 39 2.04 4.41 26.26
C SER A 39 0.78 3.80 26.87
N ILE A 40 -0.05 3.09 26.07
CA ILE A 40 -1.21 2.37 26.59
C ILE A 40 -0.72 1.30 27.57
N ALA A 41 -1.12 1.43 28.84
CA ALA A 41 -0.75 0.48 29.88
C ALA A 41 -1.57 -0.81 29.76
N THR A 42 -0.89 -1.96 29.83
CA THR A 42 -1.50 -3.30 29.86
C THR A 42 -2.60 -3.55 28.81
N PRO A 43 -2.37 -3.28 27.51
CA PRO A 43 -3.35 -3.62 26.48
C PRO A 43 -3.54 -5.13 26.39
N PHE A 44 -4.77 -5.57 26.11
CA PHE A 44 -5.08 -6.97 25.87
C PHE A 44 -4.75 -7.34 24.42
N ALA A 45 -4.28 -8.57 24.17
CA ALA A 45 -4.13 -9.08 22.82
C ALA A 45 -5.46 -8.99 22.05
N GLY A 46 -5.42 -8.49 20.82
CA GLY A 46 -6.58 -8.20 19.97
C GLY A 46 -7.13 -6.78 20.11
N SER A 47 -6.58 -5.94 20.99
CA SER A 47 -6.99 -4.52 21.09
C SER A 47 -6.72 -3.80 19.77
N LEU A 48 -7.67 -2.98 19.32
CA LEU A 48 -7.54 -2.16 18.11
C LEU A 48 -7.34 -0.69 18.47
N ALA A 49 -6.42 -0.01 17.79
CA ALA A 49 -6.22 1.42 17.90
C ALA A 49 -5.95 2.03 16.51
N PHE A 50 -6.54 3.17 16.20
CA PHE A 50 -6.19 3.93 15.02
C PHE A 50 -5.12 4.95 15.38
N ASN A 51 -3.97 4.84 14.74
CA ASN A 51 -2.86 5.75 14.93
C ASN A 51 -3.04 6.98 14.03
N THR A 52 -3.25 8.14 14.64
CA THR A 52 -3.50 9.40 13.92
C THR A 52 -2.22 10.02 13.37
N THR A 53 -1.04 9.52 13.76
CA THR A 53 0.26 10.01 13.24
C THR A 53 0.50 9.50 11.81
N ASP A 54 0.15 8.24 11.53
CA ASP A 54 0.38 7.58 10.25
C ASP A 54 -0.93 7.14 9.56
N ALA A 55 -2.09 7.49 10.13
CA ALA A 55 -3.42 7.13 9.66
C ALA A 55 -3.63 5.61 9.47
N THR A 56 -3.05 4.80 10.36
CA THR A 56 -3.05 3.34 10.27
C THR A 56 -3.80 2.69 11.42
N LEU A 57 -4.58 1.64 11.15
CA LEU A 57 -5.16 0.80 12.18
C LEU A 57 -4.11 -0.19 12.69
N TYR A 58 -3.99 -0.35 14.00
CA TYR A 58 -3.09 -1.30 14.67
C TYR A 58 -3.89 -2.32 15.49
N ILE A 59 -3.35 -3.54 15.61
CA ILE A 59 -3.80 -4.58 16.53
C ILE A 59 -2.69 -4.89 17.54
N PHE A 60 -3.01 -5.03 18.82
CA PHE A 60 -2.04 -5.46 19.81
C PHE A 60 -1.92 -6.99 19.80
N ASP A 61 -0.72 -7.56 19.62
CA ASP A 61 -0.51 -9.02 19.56
C ASP A 61 -0.30 -9.67 20.93
N GLY A 62 -0.28 -8.88 22.01
CA GLY A 62 0.09 -9.30 23.37
C GLY A 62 1.44 -8.75 23.82
N VAL A 63 2.25 -8.24 22.89
CA VAL A 63 3.59 -7.67 23.14
C VAL A 63 3.76 -6.32 22.44
N ASN A 64 3.39 -6.22 21.17
CA ASN A 64 3.58 -5.06 20.30
C ASN A 64 2.28 -4.63 19.63
N TRP A 65 2.23 -3.36 19.23
CA TRP A 65 1.24 -2.87 18.27
C TRP A 65 1.69 -3.23 16.85
N ILE A 66 0.90 -4.05 16.17
CA ILE A 66 1.12 -4.49 14.79
C ILE A 66 0.21 -3.70 13.87
N ALA A 67 0.78 -3.03 12.87
CA ALA A 67 0.00 -2.32 11.87
C ALA A 67 -0.85 -3.32 11.06
N LEU A 68 -2.17 -3.14 11.06
CA LEU A 68 -3.08 -3.89 10.19
C LEU A 68 -3.01 -3.43 8.73
N SER A 69 -2.23 -2.38 8.45
CA SER A 69 -1.90 -1.95 7.10
C SER A 69 -0.39 -1.83 6.87
N GLU A 70 0.31 -2.96 6.81
CA GLU A 70 1.59 -2.98 6.08
C GLU A 70 1.38 -3.19 4.55
N SER A 71 0.13 -3.37 4.10
CA SER A 71 -0.25 -3.55 2.71
C SER A 71 -1.65 -2.97 2.43
N GLY A 72 -1.78 -1.64 2.41
CA GLY A 72 -3.11 -1.01 2.38
C GLY A 72 -3.47 -0.24 1.12
N LEU A 73 -2.50 0.40 0.47
CA LEU A 73 -2.73 1.13 -0.76
C LEU A 73 -1.56 0.85 -1.68
N THR A 74 -1.79 0.03 -2.70
CA THR A 74 -0.90 -0.02 -3.85
C THR A 74 -0.91 1.37 -4.47
N SER A 75 0.02 2.20 -4.06
CA SER A 75 0.28 3.49 -4.66
C SER A 75 1.33 3.32 -5.75
N VAL A 76 1.18 4.14 -6.79
CA VAL A 76 2.15 4.26 -7.86
C VAL A 76 2.96 5.51 -7.57
N GLU A 77 4.27 5.35 -7.40
CA GLU A 77 5.18 6.47 -7.19
C GLU A 77 6.18 6.59 -8.34
N THR A 78 6.26 7.76 -8.95
CA THR A 78 7.22 8.02 -10.03
C THR A 78 8.51 8.60 -9.48
N LYS A 79 9.64 7.99 -9.84
CA LYS A 79 10.99 8.50 -9.60
C LYS A 79 11.59 9.01 -10.91
N THR A 80 12.27 10.15 -10.86
CA THR A 80 12.93 10.80 -12.00
C THR A 80 14.46 10.74 -11.90
N ALA A 81 14.99 9.97 -10.95
CA ALA A 81 16.42 9.74 -10.72
C ALA A 81 16.63 8.36 -10.07
N SER A 82 17.88 7.99 -9.81
CA SER A 82 18.21 6.81 -8.99
C SER A 82 17.54 6.87 -7.63
N TYR A 83 17.17 5.70 -7.08
CA TYR A 83 16.42 5.60 -5.83
C TYR A 83 16.92 4.43 -4.98
N THR A 84 16.84 4.57 -3.65
CA THR A 84 17.12 3.49 -2.69
C THR A 84 15.82 3.09 -2.03
N LEU A 85 15.50 1.79 -2.11
CA LEU A 85 14.28 1.25 -1.51
C LEU A 85 14.30 1.42 0.01
N THR A 86 13.13 1.65 0.57
CA THR A 86 12.89 1.78 2.01
C THR A 86 11.75 0.85 2.43
N LEU A 87 11.59 0.63 3.74
CA LEU A 87 10.47 -0.18 4.24
C LEU A 87 9.10 0.36 3.80
N ALA A 88 8.98 1.68 3.64
CA ALA A 88 7.77 2.33 3.17
C ALA A 88 7.40 2.00 1.72
N ASP A 89 8.28 1.37 0.96
CA ASP A 89 8.03 0.94 -0.42
C ASP A 89 7.39 -0.45 -0.53
N ASN A 90 7.22 -1.14 0.61
CA ASN A 90 6.62 -2.46 0.64
C ASN A 90 5.21 -2.44 0.01
N ASN A 91 4.93 -3.39 -0.87
CA ASN A 91 3.66 -3.54 -1.59
C ASN A 91 3.28 -2.38 -2.54
N LYS A 92 4.24 -1.51 -2.91
CA LYS A 92 4.01 -0.41 -3.87
C LYS A 92 4.44 -0.76 -5.30
N ILE A 93 4.07 0.13 -6.23
CA ILE A 93 4.62 0.21 -7.58
C ILE A 93 5.52 1.45 -7.66
N ILE A 94 6.78 1.26 -8.04
CA ILE A 94 7.71 2.35 -8.33
C ILE A 94 7.95 2.43 -9.84
N GLU A 95 7.71 3.60 -10.43
CA GLU A 95 7.94 3.86 -11.84
C GLU A 95 9.15 4.76 -12.02
N PHE A 96 10.15 4.32 -12.78
CA PHE A 96 11.28 5.16 -13.16
C PHE A 96 10.98 5.82 -14.51
N ASN A 97 10.69 7.11 -14.49
CA ASN A 97 10.47 7.92 -15.68
C ASN A 97 11.72 8.75 -16.01
N THR A 98 12.76 8.06 -16.48
CA THR A 98 14.06 8.68 -16.79
C THR A 98 14.45 8.45 -18.23
N ALA A 99 15.12 9.42 -18.84
CA ALA A 99 15.69 9.27 -20.18
C ALA A 99 17.03 8.51 -20.15
N ALA A 100 17.82 8.75 -19.10
CA ALA A 100 19.09 8.09 -18.83
C ALA A 100 18.93 6.88 -17.91
N ASN A 101 19.87 5.93 -17.99
CA ASN A 101 19.91 4.78 -17.11
C ASN A 101 20.07 5.23 -15.65
N VAL A 102 19.37 4.57 -14.74
CA VAL A 102 19.36 4.86 -13.31
C VAL A 102 19.47 3.59 -12.49
N THR A 103 19.79 3.74 -11.21
CA THR A 103 19.92 2.63 -10.28
C THR A 103 18.74 2.59 -9.30
N CYS A 104 18.24 1.39 -9.05
CA CYS A 104 17.39 1.06 -7.91
C CYS A 104 18.24 0.27 -6.92
N THR A 105 18.54 0.87 -5.77
CA THR A 105 19.38 0.27 -4.73
C THR A 105 18.52 -0.51 -3.75
N ILE A 106 18.86 -1.77 -3.51
CA ILE A 106 18.18 -2.67 -2.58
C ILE A 106 19.03 -2.79 -1.29
N PRO A 107 18.66 -2.18 -0.16
CA PRO A 107 19.42 -2.27 1.09
C PRO A 107 19.38 -3.66 1.73
N ALA A 108 20.42 -4.03 2.48
CA ALA A 108 20.46 -5.29 3.24
C ALA A 108 19.52 -5.32 4.47
N GLY A 109 19.08 -4.15 4.94
CA GLY A 109 18.26 -4.00 6.14
C GLY A 109 16.75 -4.17 5.94
N LEU A 110 16.29 -4.54 4.73
CA LEU A 110 14.88 -4.81 4.49
C LEU A 110 14.49 -6.20 5.04
N PRO A 111 13.31 -6.37 5.65
CA PRO A 111 12.89 -7.63 6.26
C PRO A 111 12.48 -8.67 5.19
N PRO A 112 12.59 -9.97 5.50
CA PRO A 112 12.03 -11.03 4.67
C PRO A 112 10.53 -10.82 4.40
N GLY A 113 10.08 -11.10 3.17
CA GLY A 113 8.70 -10.86 2.75
C GLY A 113 8.42 -9.44 2.25
N PHE A 114 9.40 -8.52 2.33
CA PHE A 114 9.32 -7.26 1.59
C PHE A 114 9.22 -7.53 0.09
N GLN A 115 8.28 -6.86 -0.57
CA GLN A 115 8.07 -6.97 -2.01
C GLN A 115 7.72 -5.62 -2.64
N VAL A 116 8.24 -5.34 -3.84
CA VAL A 116 7.92 -4.12 -4.59
C VAL A 116 7.92 -4.39 -6.10
N SER A 117 7.00 -3.75 -6.82
CA SER A 117 6.95 -3.80 -8.28
C SER A 117 7.65 -2.60 -8.88
N ILE A 118 8.51 -2.83 -9.86
CA ILE A 118 9.33 -1.81 -10.51
C ILE A 118 8.94 -1.72 -11.98
N THR A 119 8.71 -0.51 -12.48
CA THR A 119 8.36 -0.25 -13.89
C THR A 119 9.36 0.72 -14.51
N GLN A 120 9.95 0.35 -15.64
CA GLN A 120 10.69 1.28 -16.48
C GLN A 120 9.69 2.07 -17.33
N LEU A 121 9.31 3.28 -16.91
CA LEU A 121 8.39 4.14 -17.68
C LEU A 121 9.13 4.92 -18.77
N GLY A 122 10.34 5.40 -18.47
CA GLY A 122 11.20 6.14 -19.38
C GLY A 122 12.05 5.26 -20.31
N THR A 123 12.87 5.88 -21.16
CA THR A 123 13.80 5.16 -22.06
C THR A 123 15.05 4.65 -21.35
N GLY A 124 15.41 5.25 -20.22
CA GLY A 124 16.52 4.82 -19.38
C GLY A 124 16.23 3.51 -18.68
N ARG A 125 17.19 2.58 -18.72
CA ARG A 125 17.08 1.29 -18.05
C ARG A 125 17.29 1.45 -16.54
N VAL A 126 16.56 0.66 -15.75
CA VAL A 126 16.69 0.61 -14.28
C VAL A 126 17.60 -0.55 -13.94
N GLU A 127 18.74 -0.25 -13.31
CA GLU A 127 19.70 -1.22 -12.81
C GLU A 127 19.46 -1.51 -11.33
N PHE A 128 19.25 -2.78 -11.00
CA PHE A 128 19.12 -3.27 -9.64
C PHE A 128 20.52 -3.47 -9.06
N VAL A 129 20.85 -2.64 -8.08
CA VAL A 129 22.15 -2.70 -7.38
C VAL A 129 21.93 -3.00 -5.91
N GLY A 130 22.91 -3.63 -5.29
CA GLY A 130 22.83 -4.09 -3.92
C GLY A 130 23.50 -3.16 -2.92
N GLY A 131 22.82 -2.96 -1.79
CA GLY A 131 23.43 -3.22 -0.48
C GLY A 131 23.22 -4.66 -0.01
N ALA A 132 22.18 -5.34 -0.51
CA ALA A 132 21.91 -6.78 -0.39
C ALA A 132 22.53 -7.60 -1.55
N THR A 133 22.65 -8.92 -1.39
CA THR A 133 22.99 -9.83 -2.51
C THR A 133 21.78 -9.96 -3.43
N VAL A 134 21.88 -9.42 -4.66
CA VAL A 134 20.80 -9.46 -5.65
C VAL A 134 20.97 -10.68 -6.55
N ARG A 135 19.91 -11.49 -6.69
CA ARG A 135 19.89 -12.70 -7.52
C ARG A 135 18.83 -12.63 -8.61
N ASN A 136 19.21 -13.11 -9.79
CA ASN A 136 18.30 -13.37 -10.89
C ASN A 136 18.74 -14.65 -11.60
N ALA A 137 17.79 -15.48 -12.05
CA ALA A 137 18.08 -16.77 -12.69
C ALA A 137 19.01 -16.66 -13.92
N TYR A 138 18.98 -15.53 -14.63
CA TYR A 138 19.79 -15.28 -15.82
C TYR A 138 21.01 -14.38 -15.56
N ASN A 139 21.27 -14.02 -14.30
CA ASN A 139 22.23 -12.97 -13.91
C ASN A 139 21.97 -11.65 -14.67
N ALA A 140 20.69 -11.33 -14.86
CA ALA A 140 20.23 -10.10 -15.49
C ALA A 140 19.73 -9.13 -14.41
N PHE A 141 20.38 -7.97 -14.33
CA PHE A 141 20.17 -7.00 -13.24
C PHE A 141 19.64 -5.65 -13.71
N ARG A 142 19.14 -5.56 -14.95
CA ARG A 142 18.63 -4.31 -15.52
C ARG A 142 17.33 -4.56 -16.26
N THR A 143 16.33 -3.70 -16.14
CA THR A 143 15.10 -3.81 -16.96
C THR A 143 15.44 -3.85 -18.45
N ALA A 144 14.74 -4.63 -19.27
CA ALA A 144 15.17 -4.87 -20.66
C ALA A 144 14.99 -3.65 -21.59
N ARG A 145 13.84 -2.98 -21.50
CA ARG A 145 13.46 -1.84 -22.34
C ARG A 145 12.32 -1.02 -21.71
N ARG A 146 11.91 0.05 -22.39
CA ARG A 146 10.74 0.84 -21.96
C ARG A 146 9.52 -0.07 -21.79
N TYR A 147 8.81 0.12 -20.68
CA TYR A 147 7.68 -0.67 -20.19
C TYR A 147 8.02 -2.06 -19.64
N SER A 148 9.29 -2.43 -19.54
CA SER A 148 9.70 -3.61 -18.78
C SER A 148 9.33 -3.43 -17.31
N LYS A 149 8.85 -4.53 -16.71
CA LYS A 149 8.53 -4.62 -15.30
C LYS A 149 9.43 -5.65 -14.64
N ALA A 150 9.85 -5.36 -13.41
CA ALA A 150 10.59 -6.27 -12.56
C ALA A 150 9.96 -6.33 -11.17
N GLY A 151 9.90 -7.52 -10.59
CA GLY A 151 9.56 -7.70 -9.19
C GLY A 151 10.84 -7.79 -8.36
N VAL A 152 10.83 -7.20 -7.17
CA VAL A 152 11.88 -7.36 -6.16
C VAL A 152 11.24 -7.97 -4.92
N GLU A 153 11.81 -9.07 -4.44
CA GLU A 153 11.43 -9.76 -3.20
C GLU A 153 12.67 -9.89 -2.31
N ILE A 154 12.51 -9.67 -1.01
CA ILE A 154 13.52 -10.02 -0.01
C ILE A 154 13.20 -11.42 0.52
N ALA A 155 13.95 -12.41 0.03
CA ALA A 155 13.75 -13.82 0.38
C ALA A 155 14.29 -14.17 1.77
N SER A 156 15.40 -13.52 2.15
CA SER A 156 15.99 -13.62 3.49
C SER A 156 16.75 -12.33 3.81
N THR A 157 17.12 -12.09 5.07
CA THR A 157 17.84 -10.87 5.45
C THR A 157 19.14 -10.73 4.64
N GLY A 158 19.25 -9.63 3.89
CA GLY A 158 20.41 -9.37 3.02
C GLY A 158 20.41 -10.11 1.68
N GLU A 159 19.34 -10.83 1.33
CA GLU A 159 19.20 -11.53 0.05
C GLU A 159 17.93 -11.11 -0.69
N ALA A 160 18.12 -10.58 -1.91
CA ALA A 160 17.05 -10.13 -2.77
C ALA A 160 16.96 -11.02 -4.02
N ILE A 161 15.75 -11.41 -4.39
CA ILE A 161 15.44 -12.07 -5.65
C ILE A 161 14.73 -11.06 -6.55
N ILE A 162 15.21 -10.92 -7.78
CA ILE A 162 14.54 -10.12 -8.80
C ILE A 162 14.06 -11.01 -9.95
N SER A 163 12.91 -10.69 -10.50
CA SER A 163 12.27 -11.41 -11.60
C SER A 163 11.62 -10.44 -12.60
N GLY A 164 11.15 -10.95 -13.74
CA GLY A 164 10.45 -10.16 -14.75
C GLY A 164 11.24 -9.95 -16.04
N ASP A 165 10.92 -8.89 -16.76
CA ASP A 165 11.54 -8.53 -18.04
C ASP A 165 12.86 -7.77 -17.79
N VAL A 166 13.88 -8.55 -17.41
CA VAL A 166 15.24 -8.08 -17.13
C VAL A 166 16.24 -8.65 -18.12
N ALA A 167 17.27 -7.87 -18.42
CA ALA A 167 18.40 -8.25 -19.26
C ALA A 167 19.73 -7.84 -18.61
N LYS A 168 20.83 -8.37 -19.16
CA LYS A 168 22.20 -8.05 -18.74
C LYS A 168 22.57 -6.60 -19.08
#